data_AF-Q0W8S6-F1
#
_entry.id   AF-Q0W8S6-F1
#
_cell.length_a   1.000
_cell.length_b   1.000
_cell.length_c   1.000
_cell.angle_alpha   90.00
_cell.angle_beta   90.00
_cell.angle_gamma   90.00
#
_symmetry.space_group_name_H-M   'P 1'
#
loop_
_entity.id
_entity.type
_entity.pdbx_description
1 polymer ?
#
loop_
_entity_poly.entity_id
_entity_poly.type
_entity_poly.pdbx_seq_one_letter_code
_entity_poly.pdbx_strand_id
1 'polypeptide(L)'
;MMLFAELLLDLHEMRRPDLVIMDAIVGMEGRGPSAGNPRRIGLVLASKSCTALDFVATHIVGMDPLAVPTVKRAADRNLGPKSLSEIKVHGEGLDSVMVKDFKLAATMDLSRVPAPLLNLASGMVATRPVIEVQRCRKCGVCVRDCPPKAMFFSPRRLPEIDYKKCIRCYCCQELCPESAVSVKVPVLRKVIGRLLGRPEQH
;
A
#
# COMPACT_ATOMS: atom_id res chain seq x y z
N MET A 1 1.62 -8.13 -4.11
CA MET A 1 2.31 -7.02 -3.42
C MET A 1 3.81 -7.10 -3.62
N MET A 2 4.50 -8.20 -3.29
CA MET A 2 5.95 -8.33 -3.50
C MET A 2 6.40 -8.09 -4.94
N LEU A 3 5.73 -8.68 -5.95
CA LEU A 3 6.06 -8.46 -7.36
C LEU A 3 5.95 -6.98 -7.81
N PHE A 4 5.00 -6.24 -7.24
CA PHE A 4 4.85 -4.82 -7.57
C PHE A 4 5.95 -3.97 -6.92
N ALA A 5 6.36 -4.32 -5.69
CA ALA A 5 7.51 -3.69 -5.05
C ALA A 5 8.80 -3.92 -5.84
N GLU A 6 9.03 -5.13 -6.36
CA GLU A 6 10.18 -5.40 -7.23
C GLU A 6 10.17 -4.51 -8.48
N LEU A 7 9.03 -4.45 -9.17
CA LEU A 7 8.89 -3.60 -10.36
C LEU A 7 9.26 -2.14 -10.05
N LEU A 8 8.79 -1.60 -8.93
CA LEU A 8 9.09 -0.21 -8.54
C LEU A 8 10.59 -0.01 -8.24
N LEU A 9 11.22 -0.99 -7.59
CA LEU A 9 12.64 -0.92 -7.28
C LEU A 9 13.51 -1.08 -8.53
N ASP A 10 13.10 -1.93 -9.47
CA ASP A 10 13.79 -2.06 -10.77
C ASP A 10 13.76 -0.73 -11.54
N LEU A 11 12.60 -0.04 -11.55
CA LEU A 11 12.50 1.31 -12.12
C LEU A 11 13.40 2.32 -11.39
N HIS A 12 13.40 2.29 -10.06
CA HIS A 12 14.24 3.16 -9.24
C HIS A 12 15.73 2.94 -9.51
N GLU A 13 16.18 1.70 -9.70
CA GLU A 13 17.57 1.40 -10.01
C GLU A 13 17.98 1.84 -11.41
N MET A 14 17.11 1.67 -12.40
CA MET A 14 17.36 2.14 -13.77
C MET A 14 17.52 3.67 -13.82
N ARG A 15 16.75 4.41 -13.02
CA ARG A 15 16.90 5.87 -12.90
C ARG A 15 16.71 6.32 -11.45
N ARG A 16 17.81 6.40 -10.71
CA ARG A 16 17.83 6.96 -9.37
C ARG A 16 17.62 8.48 -9.43
N PRO A 17 16.59 9.03 -8.77
CA PRO A 17 16.40 10.48 -8.70
C PRO A 17 17.52 11.14 -7.88
N ASP A 18 17.96 12.33 -8.31
CA ASP A 18 18.99 13.12 -7.61
C ASP A 18 18.43 13.78 -6.33
N LEU A 19 17.13 14.09 -6.33
CA LEU A 19 16.37 14.65 -5.22
C LEU A 19 14.92 14.19 -5.33
N VAL A 20 14.35 13.72 -4.22
CA VAL A 20 12.92 13.44 -4.06
C VAL A 20 12.33 14.36 -3.01
N ILE A 21 11.13 14.85 -3.27
CA ILE A 21 10.36 15.72 -2.37
C ILE A 21 8.97 15.09 -2.21
N MET A 22 8.49 15.01 -0.96
CA MET A 22 7.15 14.55 -0.64
C MET A 22 6.38 15.67 0.04
N ASP A 23 5.24 16.05 -0.56
CA ASP A 23 4.24 16.86 0.10
C ASP A 23 3.49 15.98 1.11
N ALA A 24 3.84 16.17 2.38
CA ALA A 24 3.18 15.55 3.52
C ALA A 24 2.46 16.63 4.35
N ILE A 25 1.94 17.69 3.73
CA ILE A 25 1.17 18.70 4.45
C ILE A 25 -0.17 18.09 4.90
N VAL A 26 -0.82 17.34 4.00
CA VAL A 26 -2.05 16.60 4.27
C VAL A 26 -1.87 15.14 3.82
N GLY A 27 -1.97 14.22 4.76
CA GLY A 27 -2.05 12.78 4.50
C GLY A 27 -3.49 12.28 4.47
N MET A 28 -3.67 11.00 4.14
CA MET A 28 -4.98 10.34 4.09
C MET A 28 -5.01 9.15 5.05
N GLU A 29 -5.87 9.22 6.05
CA GLU A 29 -6.11 8.14 7.01
C GLU A 29 -7.10 7.09 6.48
N GLY A 30 -7.04 5.88 7.02
CA GLY A 30 -8.02 4.82 6.78
C GLY A 30 -7.99 4.26 5.35
N ARG A 31 -9.04 4.47 4.57
CA ARG A 31 -9.20 3.88 3.21
C ARG A 31 -8.67 4.79 2.10
N GLY A 32 -7.64 5.57 2.40
CA GLY A 32 -6.92 6.36 1.39
C GLY A 32 -6.38 5.51 0.23
N PRO A 33 -5.88 6.13 -0.85
CA PRO A 33 -5.68 7.59 -0.98
C PRO A 33 -6.98 8.36 -1.26
N SER A 34 -7.85 7.88 -2.15
CA SER A 34 -9.01 8.66 -2.62
C SER A 34 -10.26 8.58 -1.74
N ALA A 35 -10.37 7.58 -0.87
CA ALA A 35 -11.54 7.32 -0.02
C ALA A 35 -11.20 7.36 1.49
N GLY A 36 -10.10 8.03 1.83
CA GLY A 36 -9.64 8.22 3.21
C GLY A 36 -10.21 9.48 3.87
N ASN A 37 -9.80 9.73 5.11
CA ASN A 37 -10.06 10.99 5.80
C ASN A 37 -8.80 11.87 5.74
N PRO A 38 -8.89 13.14 5.31
CA PRO A 38 -7.74 14.05 5.31
C PRO A 38 -7.20 14.26 6.74
N ARG A 39 -5.89 14.13 6.91
CA ARG A 39 -5.18 14.37 8.17
C ARG A 39 -4.06 15.38 7.93
N ARG A 40 -4.13 16.53 8.61
CA ARG A 40 -3.03 17.50 8.58
C ARG A 40 -1.82 16.91 9.31
N ILE A 41 -0.71 16.76 8.59
CA ILE A 41 0.60 16.32 9.09
C ILE A 41 1.52 17.54 9.16
N GLY A 42 1.53 18.39 8.11
CA GLY A 42 2.21 19.68 8.11
C GLY A 42 3.70 19.64 7.78
N LEU A 43 4.15 18.63 7.02
CA LEU A 43 5.55 18.44 6.69
C LEU A 43 5.80 18.50 5.18
N VAL A 44 6.98 18.95 4.80
CA VAL A 44 7.57 18.70 3.48
C VAL A 44 8.83 17.91 3.72
N LEU A 45 8.91 16.72 3.15
CA LEU A 45 10.07 15.84 3.30
C LEU A 45 10.91 15.91 2.03
N ALA A 46 12.23 15.90 2.16
CA ALA A 46 13.14 15.85 1.03
C ALA A 46 14.34 14.94 1.32
N SER A 47 14.81 14.23 0.30
CA SER A 47 15.92 13.30 0.42
C SER A 47 16.60 13.07 -0.93
N LYS A 48 17.86 12.65 -0.92
CA LYS A 48 18.54 12.10 -2.11
C LYS A 48 18.28 10.59 -2.28
N SER A 49 17.60 9.97 -1.33
CA SER A 49 17.22 8.56 -1.35
C SER A 49 15.71 8.42 -1.17
N CYS A 50 15.05 7.86 -2.20
CA CYS A 50 13.61 7.58 -2.19
C CYS A 50 13.24 6.59 -1.09
N THR A 51 14.07 5.56 -0.90
CA THR A 51 13.82 4.50 0.08
C THR A 51 14.00 5.01 1.51
N ALA A 52 14.95 5.91 1.75
CA ALA A 52 15.08 6.58 3.05
C ALA A 52 13.95 7.59 3.32
N LEU A 53 13.46 8.29 2.28
CA LEU A 53 12.29 9.18 2.40
C LEU A 53 11.05 8.39 2.83
N ASP A 54 10.77 7.27 2.17
CA ASP A 54 9.65 6.40 2.50
C ASP A 54 9.79 5.78 3.90
N PHE A 55 11.01 5.41 4.29
CA PHE A 55 11.29 4.89 5.63
C PHE A 55 10.94 5.93 6.71
N VAL A 56 11.38 7.18 6.54
CA VAL A 56 11.08 8.26 7.49
C VAL A 56 9.59 8.62 7.46
N ALA A 57 8.97 8.73 6.28
CA ALA A 57 7.56 9.07 6.15
C ALA A 57 6.65 8.06 6.85
N THR A 58 6.95 6.76 6.70
CA THR A 58 6.19 5.67 7.36
C THR A 58 6.41 5.68 8.87
N HIS A 59 7.63 5.94 9.32
CA HIS A 59 7.92 6.10 10.75
C HIS A 59 7.16 7.27 11.38
N ILE A 60 7.09 8.42 10.70
CA ILE A 60 6.37 9.62 11.17
C ILE A 60 4.90 9.33 11.47
N VAL A 61 4.25 8.48 10.68
CA VAL A 61 2.83 8.11 10.87
C VAL A 61 2.65 6.88 11.77
N GLY A 62 3.67 6.49 12.52
CA GLY A 62 3.61 5.36 13.46
C GLY A 62 3.52 3.98 12.80
N MET A 63 3.88 3.87 11.51
CA MET A 63 3.96 2.59 10.80
C MET A 63 5.36 2.01 10.94
N ASP A 64 5.46 0.70 11.19
CA ASP A 64 6.73 -0.03 11.03
C ASP A 64 7.19 0.07 9.56
N PRO A 65 8.32 0.74 9.28
CA PRO A 65 8.80 0.91 7.91
C PRO A 65 9.05 -0.42 7.20
N LEU A 66 9.53 -1.44 7.91
CA LEU A 66 9.81 -2.76 7.32
C LEU A 66 8.55 -3.61 7.11
N ALA A 67 7.39 -3.18 7.61
CA ALA A 67 6.10 -3.77 7.24
C ALA A 67 5.66 -3.32 5.84
N VAL A 68 6.21 -2.23 5.31
CA VAL A 68 5.92 -1.73 3.96
C VAL A 68 6.73 -2.50 2.92
N PRO A 69 6.10 -3.19 1.95
CA PRO A 69 6.82 -4.05 1.03
C PRO A 69 7.89 -3.35 0.20
N THR A 70 7.68 -2.11 -0.23
CA THR A 70 8.69 -1.36 -1.01
C THR A 70 9.92 -1.06 -0.18
N VAL A 71 9.75 -0.57 1.05
CA VAL A 71 10.84 -0.30 2.00
C VAL A 71 11.57 -1.58 2.38
N LYS A 72 10.83 -2.65 2.73
CA LYS A 72 11.42 -3.95 3.07
C LYS A 72 12.25 -4.53 1.92
N ARG A 73 11.72 -4.53 0.70
CA ARG A 73 12.44 -5.10 -0.46
C ARG A 73 13.63 -4.23 -0.85
N ALA A 74 13.55 -2.91 -0.67
CA ALA A 74 14.71 -2.03 -0.82
C ALA A 74 15.81 -2.38 0.17
N ALA A 75 15.46 -2.58 1.45
CA ALA A 75 16.38 -3.00 2.50
C ALA A 75 17.00 -4.38 2.20
N ASP A 76 16.21 -5.36 1.76
CA ASP A 76 16.68 -6.70 1.35
C ASP A 76 17.70 -6.62 0.19
N ARG A 77 17.49 -5.68 -0.76
CA ARG A 77 18.39 -5.44 -1.91
C ARG A 77 19.56 -4.51 -1.60
N ASN A 78 19.71 -4.04 -0.36
CA ASN A 78 20.69 -3.01 0.04
C ASN A 78 20.56 -1.69 -0.77
N LEU A 79 19.34 -1.34 -1.17
CA LEU A 79 18.98 -0.08 -1.84
C LEU A 79 18.40 0.97 -0.89
N GLY A 80 18.25 0.63 0.38
CA GLY A 80 17.67 1.50 1.38
C GLY A 80 18.10 1.11 2.79
N PRO A 81 17.82 1.98 3.76
CA PRO A 81 18.19 1.77 5.16
C PRO A 81 17.43 0.58 5.75
N LYS A 82 18.06 -0.13 6.68
CA LYS A 82 17.42 -1.20 7.48
C LYS A 82 16.89 -0.68 8.81
N SER A 83 17.36 0.50 9.24
CA SER A 83 17.05 1.11 10.52
C SER A 83 17.12 2.63 10.45
N LEU A 84 16.47 3.32 11.40
CA LEU A 84 16.57 4.79 11.51
C LEU A 84 17.99 5.27 11.78
N SER A 85 18.83 4.47 12.46
CA SER A 85 20.23 4.83 12.74
C SER A 85 21.08 4.98 11.48
N GLU A 86 20.67 4.40 10.35
CA GLU A 86 21.33 4.56 9.06
C GLU A 86 20.90 5.85 8.33
N ILE A 87 19.92 6.59 8.87
CA ILE A 87 19.35 7.78 8.23
C ILE A 87 19.79 9.02 9.01
N LYS A 88 20.52 9.90 8.33
CA LYS A 88 20.83 11.23 8.85
C LYS A 88 19.66 12.18 8.58
N VAL A 89 18.94 12.55 9.64
CA VAL A 89 17.84 13.51 9.57
C VAL A 89 18.38 14.94 9.70
N HIS A 90 17.83 15.84 8.89
CA HIS A 90 18.09 17.28 8.92
C HIS A 90 16.77 18.02 9.13
N GLY A 91 16.79 19.12 9.89
CA GLY A 91 15.60 19.89 10.23
C GLY A 91 15.00 19.45 11.57
N GLU A 92 13.67 19.34 11.63
CA GLU A 92 12.94 18.93 12.83
C GLU A 92 13.32 17.51 13.29
N GLY A 93 13.40 17.30 14.60
CA GLY A 93 13.64 15.98 15.17
C GLY A 93 12.43 15.07 14.98
N LEU A 94 12.65 13.79 14.63
CA LEU A 94 11.56 12.84 14.35
C LEU A 94 10.54 12.75 15.48
N ASP A 95 11.00 12.71 16.74
CA ASP A 95 10.13 12.62 17.92
C ASP A 95 9.13 13.79 18.02
N SER A 96 9.51 14.96 17.51
CA SER A 96 8.67 16.16 17.57
C SER A 96 7.59 16.19 16.48
N VAL A 97 7.79 15.46 15.38
CA VAL A 97 6.90 15.47 14.21
C VAL A 97 6.08 14.19 14.05
N MET A 98 6.29 13.19 14.91
CA MET A 98 5.51 11.96 14.91
C MET A 98 4.02 12.23 15.16
N VAL A 99 3.17 11.67 14.30
CA VAL A 99 1.72 11.71 14.44
C VAL A 99 1.26 10.46 15.19
N LYS A 100 1.14 10.59 16.51
CA LYS A 100 0.89 9.47 17.42
C LYS A 100 -0.47 8.80 17.24
N ASP A 101 -1.47 9.51 16.73
CA ASP A 101 -2.86 9.07 16.60
C ASP A 101 -3.27 8.81 15.14
N PHE A 102 -2.30 8.61 14.24
CA PHE A 102 -2.57 8.43 12.82
C PHE A 102 -3.30 7.10 12.55
N LYS A 103 -4.49 7.17 11.95
CA LYS A 103 -5.29 5.96 11.65
C LYS A 103 -4.80 5.24 10.40
N LEU A 104 -3.96 4.24 10.59
CA LEU A 104 -3.44 3.40 9.51
C LEU A 104 -4.54 2.58 8.81
N ALA A 105 -4.30 2.28 7.54
CA ALA A 105 -5.13 1.33 6.80
C ALA A 105 -5.06 -0.04 7.48
N ALA A 106 -6.21 -0.71 7.63
CA ALA A 106 -6.29 -2.01 8.31
C ALA A 106 -5.43 -3.08 7.59
N THR A 107 -4.20 -3.27 8.05
CA THR A 107 -3.32 -4.36 7.66
C THR A 107 -3.56 -5.56 8.58
N MET A 108 -3.20 -6.75 8.11
CA MET A 108 -3.23 -7.96 8.94
C MET A 108 -1.80 -8.21 9.38
N ASP A 109 -1.58 -8.29 10.69
CA ASP A 109 -0.31 -8.74 11.24
C ASP A 109 -0.17 -10.25 10.96
N LEU A 110 0.61 -10.55 9.94
CA LEU A 110 0.87 -11.91 9.46
C LEU A 110 2.12 -12.51 10.11
N SER A 111 2.79 -11.78 11.00
CA SER A 111 4.05 -12.18 11.65
C SER A 111 3.89 -13.40 12.56
N ARG A 112 2.68 -13.62 13.08
CA ARG A 112 2.33 -14.73 13.98
C ARG A 112 1.93 -16.01 13.24
N VAL A 113 1.90 -15.99 11.91
CA VAL A 113 1.46 -17.15 11.10
C VAL A 113 2.70 -17.82 10.49
N PRO A 114 2.88 -19.14 10.64
CA PRO A 114 3.99 -19.85 10.01
C PRO A 114 3.98 -19.70 8.49
N ALA A 115 5.14 -19.37 7.90
CA ALA A 115 5.32 -19.17 6.46
C ALA A 115 4.65 -20.23 5.55
N PRO A 116 4.76 -21.56 5.80
CA PRO A 116 4.12 -22.55 4.93
C PRO A 116 2.59 -22.47 4.96
N LEU A 117 1.99 -22.22 6.12
CA LEU A 117 0.54 -22.04 6.27
C LEU A 117 0.07 -20.76 5.57
N LEU A 118 0.87 -19.69 5.70
CA LEU A 118 0.67 -18.41 5.06
C LEU A 118 0.69 -18.54 3.53
N ASN A 119 1.66 -19.28 3.00
CA ASN A 119 1.80 -19.53 1.56
C ASN A 119 0.60 -20.32 1.03
N LEU A 120 0.14 -21.34 1.75
CA LEU A 120 -1.02 -22.15 1.37
C LEU A 120 -2.34 -21.36 1.43
N ALA A 121 -2.53 -20.54 2.46
CA ALA A 121 -3.76 -19.77 2.68
C ALA A 121 -3.75 -18.39 2.00
N SER A 122 -2.61 -17.94 1.46
CA SER A 122 -2.39 -16.58 0.92
C SER A 122 -3.48 -16.14 -0.05
N GLY A 123 -3.91 -17.01 -0.96
CA GLY A 123 -4.98 -16.74 -1.93
C GLY A 123 -6.35 -16.54 -1.29
N MET A 124 -6.65 -17.24 -0.18
CA MET A 124 -7.94 -17.19 0.52
C MET A 124 -8.06 -15.98 1.45
N VAL A 125 -6.94 -15.47 1.96
CA VAL A 125 -6.91 -14.33 2.89
C VAL A 125 -6.56 -13.00 2.22
N ALA A 126 -6.02 -13.02 1.00
CA ALA A 126 -5.65 -11.81 0.28
C ALA A 126 -6.85 -10.88 0.05
N THR A 127 -6.70 -9.62 0.44
CA THR A 127 -7.61 -8.54 0.04
C THR A 127 -7.59 -8.38 -1.47
N ARG A 128 -8.75 -8.19 -2.06
CA ARG A 128 -8.89 -8.09 -3.52
C ARG A 128 -9.84 -6.96 -3.92
N PRO A 129 -9.57 -6.27 -5.05
CA PRO A 129 -10.52 -5.32 -5.61
C PRO A 129 -11.78 -6.07 -6.06
N VAL A 130 -12.95 -5.49 -5.84
CA VAL A 130 -14.26 -6.01 -6.27
C VAL A 130 -15.04 -4.86 -6.87
N ILE A 131 -15.70 -5.11 -8.01
CA ILE A 131 -16.49 -4.11 -8.71
C ILE A 131 -17.90 -4.09 -8.15
N GLU A 132 -18.33 -2.93 -7.67
CA GLU A 132 -19.69 -2.64 -7.24
C GLU A 132 -20.53 -2.31 -8.46
N VAL A 133 -21.18 -3.32 -9.02
CA VAL A 133 -21.94 -3.23 -10.28
C VAL A 133 -22.96 -2.08 -10.27
N GLN A 134 -23.59 -1.81 -9.12
CA GLN A 134 -24.59 -0.74 -8.98
C GLN A 134 -24.02 0.67 -9.14
N ARG A 135 -22.72 0.86 -8.88
CA ARG A 135 -22.03 2.16 -9.02
C ARG A 135 -21.21 2.25 -10.31
N CYS A 136 -21.03 1.13 -11.01
CA CYS A 136 -20.15 1.07 -12.17
C CYS A 136 -20.85 1.61 -13.43
N ARG A 137 -20.43 2.77 -13.92
CA ARG A 137 -20.89 3.31 -15.21
C ARG A 137 -20.31 2.63 -16.47
N LYS A 138 -19.55 1.53 -16.31
CA LYS A 138 -18.97 0.74 -17.42
C LYS A 138 -18.02 1.51 -18.35
N CYS A 139 -17.31 2.53 -17.85
CA CYS A 139 -16.42 3.37 -18.68
C CYS A 139 -15.14 2.68 -19.20
N GLY A 140 -14.76 1.52 -18.64
CA GLY A 140 -13.65 0.71 -19.16
C GLY A 140 -12.22 1.18 -18.81
N VAL A 141 -12.04 2.28 -18.08
CA VAL A 141 -10.72 2.77 -17.64
C VAL A 141 -9.89 1.67 -16.95
N CYS A 142 -10.51 0.92 -16.03
CA CYS A 142 -9.87 -0.17 -15.31
C CYS A 142 -9.47 -1.35 -16.20
N VAL A 143 -10.16 -1.60 -17.31
CA VAL A 143 -9.80 -2.64 -18.29
C VAL A 143 -8.61 -2.19 -19.15
N ARG A 144 -8.67 -0.95 -19.63
CA ARG A 144 -7.64 -0.35 -20.49
C ARG A 144 -6.29 -0.23 -19.78
N ASP A 145 -6.31 0.30 -18.56
CA ASP A 145 -5.11 0.74 -17.85
C ASP A 145 -4.56 -0.31 -16.87
N CYS A 146 -5.16 -1.51 -16.81
CA CYS A 146 -4.66 -2.61 -15.97
C CYS A 146 -3.25 -3.04 -16.42
N PRO A 147 -2.19 -2.84 -15.59
CA PRO A 147 -0.83 -3.17 -16.00
C PRO A 147 -0.62 -4.66 -16.36
N PRO A 148 -1.09 -5.64 -15.56
CA PRO A 148 -0.94 -7.05 -15.91
C PRO A 148 -2.01 -7.55 -16.90
N LYS A 149 -2.84 -6.66 -17.47
CA LYS A 149 -3.96 -7.01 -18.36
C LYS A 149 -4.87 -8.10 -17.77
N ALA A 150 -5.14 -7.99 -16.47
CA ALA A 150 -5.95 -8.92 -15.70
C ALA A 150 -7.45 -8.61 -15.74
N MET A 151 -7.87 -7.56 -16.45
CA MET A 151 -9.27 -7.13 -16.50
C MET A 151 -9.81 -7.21 -17.92
N PHE A 152 -11.09 -7.55 -18.04
CA PHE A 152 -11.79 -7.71 -19.31
C PHE A 152 -13.29 -7.40 -19.14
N PHE A 153 -14.02 -7.25 -20.24
CA PHE A 153 -15.47 -7.10 -20.20
C PHE A 153 -16.14 -8.46 -20.35
N SER A 154 -17.12 -8.74 -19.49
CA SER A 154 -18.01 -9.89 -19.62
C SER A 154 -19.01 -9.71 -20.76
N PRO A 155 -19.74 -10.77 -21.16
CA PRO A 155 -20.80 -10.67 -22.17
C PRO A 155 -21.87 -9.62 -21.83
N ARG A 156 -22.06 -9.30 -20.54
CA ARG A 156 -23.00 -8.27 -20.05
C ARG A 156 -22.40 -6.86 -20.04
N ARG A 157 -21.23 -6.66 -20.66
CA ARG A 157 -20.43 -5.43 -20.66
C ARG A 157 -20.10 -4.92 -19.26
N LEU A 158 -19.94 -5.82 -18.29
CA LEU A 158 -19.43 -5.48 -16.96
C LEU A 158 -17.94 -5.81 -16.90
N PRO A 159 -17.10 -4.94 -16.32
CA PRO A 159 -15.70 -5.32 -16.12
C PRO A 159 -15.60 -6.47 -15.12
N GLU A 160 -14.71 -7.41 -15.39
CA GLU A 160 -14.37 -8.56 -14.54
C GLU A 160 -12.85 -8.64 -14.34
N ILE A 161 -12.43 -9.33 -13.28
CA ILE A 161 -11.03 -9.43 -12.87
C ILE A 161 -10.59 -10.89 -12.84
N ASP A 162 -9.57 -11.23 -13.63
CA ASP A 162 -8.81 -12.46 -13.49
C ASP A 162 -7.86 -12.35 -12.29
N TYR A 163 -8.28 -12.91 -11.15
CA TYR A 163 -7.47 -12.88 -9.93
C TYR A 163 -6.19 -13.70 -9.99
N LYS A 164 -6.04 -14.63 -10.97
CA LYS A 164 -4.78 -15.36 -11.16
C LYS A 164 -3.72 -14.45 -11.79
N LYS A 165 -4.12 -13.52 -12.66
CA LYS A 165 -3.23 -12.52 -13.29
C LYS A 165 -3.09 -11.23 -12.48
N CYS A 166 -4.03 -10.94 -11.59
CA CYS A 166 -4.05 -9.70 -10.82
C CYS A 166 -2.87 -9.61 -9.83
N ILE A 167 -1.97 -8.65 -10.04
CA ILE A 167 -0.85 -8.37 -9.14
C ILE A 167 -1.23 -7.60 -7.86
N ARG A 168 -2.51 -7.20 -7.77
CA ARG A 168 -3.09 -6.40 -6.67
C ARG A 168 -2.39 -5.04 -6.50
N CYS A 169 -2.22 -4.31 -7.61
CA CYS A 169 -1.71 -2.93 -7.60
C CYS A 169 -2.77 -1.89 -7.24
N TYR A 170 -4.06 -2.26 -7.26
CA TYR A 170 -5.20 -1.38 -6.96
C TYR A 170 -5.37 -0.15 -7.87
N CYS A 171 -4.64 -0.07 -8.99
CA CYS A 171 -4.83 0.95 -10.03
C CYS A 171 -6.31 1.04 -10.51
N CYS A 172 -7.02 -0.09 -10.57
CA CYS A 172 -8.45 -0.09 -10.93
C CYS A 172 -9.36 0.63 -9.91
N GLN A 173 -8.95 0.69 -8.64
CA GLN A 173 -9.66 1.44 -7.60
C GLN A 173 -9.36 2.93 -7.72
N GLU A 174 -8.08 3.27 -7.86
CA GLU A 174 -7.61 4.66 -7.95
C GLU A 174 -8.17 5.37 -9.18
N LEU A 175 -8.16 4.73 -10.34
CA LEU A 175 -8.62 5.33 -11.59
C LEU A 175 -10.15 5.31 -11.76
N CYS A 176 -10.90 4.73 -10.81
CA CYS A 176 -12.35 4.62 -10.97
C CYS A 176 -13.04 5.95 -10.67
N PRO A 177 -13.63 6.64 -11.68
CA PRO A 177 -14.24 7.95 -11.46
C PRO A 177 -15.47 7.90 -10.55
N GLU A 178 -16.15 6.76 -10.49
CA GLU A 178 -17.34 6.56 -9.65
C GLU A 178 -17.00 5.97 -8.27
N SER A 179 -15.71 5.72 -8.01
CA SER A 179 -15.25 4.94 -6.85
C SER A 179 -16.00 3.60 -6.68
N ALA A 180 -16.32 2.96 -7.81
CA ALA A 180 -17.11 1.73 -7.90
C ALA A 180 -16.28 0.45 -7.69
N VAL A 181 -15.03 0.56 -7.25
CA VAL A 181 -14.16 -0.58 -6.95
C VAL A 181 -13.81 -0.53 -5.47
N SER A 182 -14.21 -1.55 -4.71
CA SER A 182 -13.92 -1.64 -3.29
C SER A 182 -12.94 -2.76 -2.97
N VAL A 183 -12.21 -2.61 -1.86
CA VAL A 183 -11.30 -3.63 -1.36
C VAL A 183 -12.07 -4.59 -0.46
N LYS A 184 -12.37 -5.78 -0.96
CA LYS A 184 -13.05 -6.81 -0.17
C LYS A 184 -12.03 -7.59 0.66
N VAL A 185 -12.22 -7.55 1.98
CA VAL A 185 -11.52 -8.40 2.94
C VAL A 185 -12.25 -9.74 3.02
N PRO A 186 -11.60 -10.87 2.70
CA PRO A 186 -12.22 -12.20 2.84
C PRO A 186 -12.71 -12.48 4.26
N VAL A 187 -13.78 -13.26 4.40
CA VAL A 187 -14.36 -13.59 5.73
C VAL A 187 -13.34 -14.34 6.58
N LEU A 188 -12.60 -15.29 5.98
CA LEU A 188 -11.53 -16.02 6.66
C LEU A 188 -10.47 -15.08 7.25
N ARG A 189 -10.08 -14.03 6.52
CA ARG A 189 -9.19 -12.97 7.04
C ARG A 189 -9.80 -12.21 8.22
N LYS A 190 -11.10 -11.93 8.20
CA LYS A 190 -11.78 -11.27 9.33
C LYS A 190 -11.80 -12.16 10.59
N VAL A 191 -12.00 -13.46 10.42
CA VAL A 191 -12.00 -14.43 11.52
C VAL A 191 -10.59 -14.60 12.09
N ILE A 192 -9.60 -14.84 11.23
CA ILE A 192 -8.19 -14.95 11.64
C ILE A 192 -7.73 -13.66 12.34
N GLY A 193 -8.06 -12.49 11.81
CA GLY A 193 -7.71 -11.21 12.43
C GLY A 193 -8.41 -10.95 13.78
N ARG A 194 -9.55 -11.59 14.07
CA ARG A 194 -10.18 -11.56 15.39
C ARG A 194 -9.50 -12.53 16.37
N LEU A 195 -9.03 -13.67 15.88
CA LEU A 195 -8.39 -14.72 16.70
C LEU A 195 -6.92 -14.41 17.03
N LEU A 196 -6.18 -13.82 16.10
CA LEU A 196 -4.75 -13.50 16.28
C LEU A 196 -4.49 -12.16 16.99
N GLY A 197 -5.57 -11.46 17.38
CA GLY A 197 -5.55 -10.08 17.82
C GLY A 197 -5.30 -9.13 16.66
N ARG A 198 -6.19 -8.15 16.45
CA ARG A 198 -5.73 -6.90 15.84
C ARG A 198 -4.72 -6.33 16.84
N PRO A 199 -3.51 -5.88 16.44
CA PRO A 199 -2.85 -4.90 17.27
C PRO A 199 -3.86 -3.76 17.45
N GLU A 200 -4.29 -3.53 18.68
CA GLU A 200 -4.83 -2.22 19.05
C GLU A 200 -3.69 -1.24 18.77
N GLN A 201 -3.78 -0.58 17.62
CA GLN A 201 -2.94 0.55 17.32
C GLN A 201 -3.57 1.69 18.12
N HIS A 202 -2.99 1.94 19.30
CA HIS A 202 -3.27 3.11 20.14
C HIS A 202 -2.99 4.39 19.35
#